data_AF-A0A6C0LHK0-F1
#
_entry.id   AF-A0A6C0LHK0-F1
#
_cell.length_a   1.000
_cell.length_b   1.000
_cell.length_c   1.000
_cell.angle_alpha   90.00
_cell.angle_beta   90.00
_cell.angle_gamma   90.00
#
_symmetry.space_group_name_H-M   'P 1'
#
loop_
_entity.id
_entity.type
_entity.pdbx_description
1 polymer ?
#
loop_
_entity_poly.entity_id
_entity_poly.type
_entity_poly.pdbx_seq_one_letter_code
_entity_poly.pdbx_strand_id
1 'polypeptide(L)'
;MANFLLDEKEKKIILKTGGGMFSWCSVKLDNVCHYHNTYKELPKIIDGQNAFGHYKTQETKGKDITSHFFMESNNTFSFSGKSNFHYNCQFAEYKNLDFSIITKFVKHYFNPSKTVNGIINELEQKYNINYEQTICIYYRGTDKSAETKIASQADFLNKLSEIVEKYPMFNIVCLTDEISFETQITNIYHEKVTIFKEVSQSMYSSEKRDLKARSYTHGLYMLACVFMLQKCHTIICGSGNVSLWLALLRGHGNNIHQNLHLKWV
;
A
#
# COMPACT_ATOMS: atom_id res chain seq x y z
N MET A 1 20.43 -10.14 -6.13
CA MET A 1 20.05 -11.44 -6.72
C MET A 1 18.55 -11.43 -6.89
N ALA A 2 18.05 -11.91 -8.03
CA ALA A 2 16.62 -12.06 -8.28
C ALA A 2 15.99 -13.02 -7.25
N ASN A 3 14.85 -12.64 -6.67
CA ASN A 3 14.12 -13.45 -5.68
C ASN A 3 13.06 -14.36 -6.34
N PHE A 4 13.30 -14.78 -7.59
CA PHE A 4 12.41 -15.66 -8.35
C PHE A 4 13.15 -16.84 -8.96
N LEU A 5 12.42 -17.93 -9.21
CA LEU A 5 12.86 -18.95 -10.16
C LEU A 5 12.34 -18.59 -11.54
N LEU A 6 13.17 -18.78 -12.55
CA LEU A 6 12.82 -18.55 -13.93
C LEU A 6 12.65 -19.89 -14.65
N ASP A 7 11.50 -20.05 -15.29
CA ASP A 7 11.33 -21.00 -16.37
C ASP A 7 11.38 -20.23 -17.69
N GLU A 8 12.54 -20.31 -18.35
CA GLU A 8 12.80 -19.59 -19.60
C GLU A 8 11.93 -20.07 -20.75
N LYS A 9 11.55 -21.35 -20.77
CA LYS A 9 10.74 -21.93 -21.85
C LYS A 9 9.33 -21.36 -21.85
N GLU A 10 8.73 -21.28 -20.66
CA GLU A 10 7.38 -20.74 -20.48
C GLU A 10 7.35 -19.22 -20.29
N LYS A 11 8.52 -18.56 -20.25
CA LYS A 11 8.67 -17.15 -19.84
C LYS A 11 7.95 -16.87 -18.52
N LYS A 12 8.10 -17.80 -17.58
CA LYS A 12 7.38 -17.83 -16.31
C LYS A 12 8.31 -17.47 -15.16
N ILE A 13 7.91 -16.52 -14.33
CA ILE A 13 8.60 -16.22 -13.07
C ILE A 13 7.83 -16.83 -11.90
N ILE A 14 8.53 -17.48 -10.97
CA ILE A 14 7.95 -18.07 -9.76
C ILE A 14 8.43 -17.29 -8.55
N LEU A 15 7.49 -16.63 -7.87
CA LEU A 15 7.79 -15.85 -6.68
C LEU A 15 7.84 -16.76 -5.46
N LYS A 16 8.99 -16.78 -4.76
CA LYS A 16 9.27 -17.75 -3.70
C LYS A 16 8.70 -17.39 -2.33
N THR A 17 8.48 -16.11 -2.03
CA THR A 17 8.13 -15.64 -0.69
C THR A 17 7.19 -14.44 -0.70
N GLY A 18 6.34 -14.32 0.33
CA GLY A 18 5.58 -13.10 0.62
C GLY A 18 4.28 -13.34 1.39
N GLY A 19 4.32 -13.14 2.71
CA GLY A 19 3.14 -13.28 3.57
C GLY A 19 2.25 -12.01 3.62
N GLY A 20 2.86 -10.83 3.67
CA GLY A 20 2.15 -9.54 3.80
C GLY A 20 1.71 -8.94 2.45
N MET A 21 0.58 -8.22 2.45
CA MET A 21 -0.08 -7.68 1.24
C MET A 21 0.89 -6.86 0.38
N PHE A 22 1.35 -5.72 0.90
CA PHE A 22 2.21 -4.81 0.16
C PHE A 22 3.68 -5.24 0.11
N SER A 23 4.12 -6.08 1.05
CA SER A 23 5.46 -6.70 0.97
C SER A 23 5.56 -7.60 -0.27
N TRP A 24 4.56 -8.45 -0.49
CA TRP A 24 4.50 -9.26 -1.70
C TRP A 24 4.37 -8.40 -2.96
N CYS A 25 3.56 -7.33 -2.93
CA CYS A 25 3.44 -6.44 -4.08
C CYS A 25 4.81 -5.82 -4.46
N SER A 26 5.60 -5.38 -3.47
CA SER A 26 6.96 -4.88 -3.68
C SER A 26 7.87 -5.94 -4.29
N VAL A 27 7.78 -7.19 -3.81
CA VAL A 27 8.55 -8.33 -4.37
C VAL A 27 8.12 -8.62 -5.81
N LYS A 28 6.82 -8.68 -6.11
CA LYS A 28 6.33 -8.86 -7.49
C LYS A 28 6.88 -7.75 -8.40
N LEU A 29 6.75 -6.49 -7.98
CA LEU A 29 7.19 -5.33 -8.76
C LEU A 29 8.70 -5.35 -9.06
N ASP A 30 9.53 -5.66 -8.05
CA ASP A 30 10.98 -5.80 -8.23
C ASP A 30 11.31 -6.88 -9.26
N ASN A 31 10.74 -8.08 -9.11
CA ASN A 31 11.06 -9.19 -9.99
C ASN A 31 10.56 -8.98 -11.44
N VAL A 32 9.41 -8.32 -11.66
CA VAL A 32 8.98 -7.97 -13.03
C VAL A 32 9.86 -6.89 -13.64
N CYS A 33 10.30 -5.90 -12.85
CA CYS A 33 11.26 -4.89 -13.31
C CYS A 33 12.61 -5.54 -13.67
N HIS A 34 13.10 -6.45 -12.83
CA HIS A 34 14.33 -7.20 -13.08
C HIS A 34 14.22 -8.05 -14.35
N TYR A 35 13.12 -8.79 -14.52
CA TYR A 35 12.87 -9.59 -15.71
C TYR A 35 12.87 -8.71 -16.98
N HIS A 36 12.11 -7.60 -16.97
CA HIS A 36 12.06 -6.67 -18.10
C HIS A 36 13.44 -6.06 -18.40
N ASN A 37 14.20 -5.68 -17.37
CA ASN A 37 15.54 -5.14 -17.55
C ASN A 37 16.46 -6.12 -18.30
N THR A 38 16.32 -7.42 -18.04
CA THR A 38 17.12 -8.51 -18.62
C THR A 38 16.63 -8.91 -20.01
N TYR A 39 15.34 -9.19 -20.17
CA TYR A 39 14.77 -9.79 -21.39
C TYR A 39 14.12 -8.78 -22.34
N LYS A 40 13.95 -7.52 -21.92
CA LYS A 40 13.30 -6.44 -22.69
C LYS A 40 11.84 -6.70 -23.05
N GLU A 41 11.22 -7.64 -22.36
CA GLU A 41 9.80 -7.98 -22.45
C GLU A 41 9.23 -8.26 -21.05
N LEU A 42 7.92 -8.36 -20.94
CA LEU A 42 7.26 -8.76 -19.70
C LEU A 42 7.19 -10.30 -19.61
N PRO A 43 7.21 -10.88 -18.39
CA PRO A 43 6.98 -12.31 -18.23
C PRO A 43 5.56 -12.66 -18.70
N LYS A 44 5.41 -13.82 -19.36
CA LYS A 44 4.09 -14.31 -19.79
C LYS A 44 3.26 -14.81 -18.62
N ILE A 45 3.92 -15.40 -17.63
CA ILE A 45 3.27 -15.99 -16.46
C ILE A 45 4.01 -15.53 -15.20
N ILE A 46 3.26 -15.08 -14.22
CA ILE A 46 3.75 -14.78 -12.87
C ILE A 46 3.07 -15.74 -11.92
N ASP A 47 3.81 -16.71 -11.39
CA ASP A 47 3.28 -17.69 -10.45
C ASP A 47 3.23 -17.12 -9.04
N GLY A 48 2.03 -16.73 -8.62
CA GLY A 48 1.70 -16.24 -7.29
C GLY A 48 1.14 -17.31 -6.35
N GLN A 49 1.36 -18.60 -6.59
CA GLN A 49 0.86 -19.65 -5.67
C GLN A 49 1.34 -19.50 -4.23
N ASN A 50 2.47 -18.83 -3.98
CA ASN A 50 2.98 -18.51 -2.65
C ASN A 50 2.68 -17.07 -2.20
N ALA A 51 1.96 -16.30 -3.02
CA ALA A 51 1.54 -14.94 -2.70
C ALA A 51 0.53 -14.90 -1.55
N PHE A 52 0.51 -13.78 -0.84
CA PHE A 52 -0.54 -13.42 0.12
C PHE A 52 -0.79 -14.49 1.20
N GLY A 53 0.27 -15.12 1.70
CA GLY A 53 0.15 -16.25 2.63
C GLY A 53 -0.73 -15.96 3.86
N HIS A 54 -0.68 -14.74 4.41
CA HIS A 54 -1.52 -14.36 5.57
C HIS A 54 -3.00 -14.11 5.22
N TYR A 55 -3.35 -14.07 3.94
CA TYR A 55 -4.69 -13.70 3.45
C TYR A 55 -5.39 -14.89 2.79
N LYS A 56 -4.77 -16.08 2.82
CA LYS A 56 -5.35 -17.31 2.29
C LYS A 56 -6.24 -17.98 3.32
N THR A 57 -7.40 -18.40 2.87
CA THR A 57 -8.29 -19.34 3.57
C THR A 57 -7.80 -20.78 3.38
N GLN A 58 -8.37 -21.74 4.12
CA GLN A 58 -8.06 -23.16 3.89
C GLN A 58 -8.36 -23.59 2.45
N GLU A 59 -9.44 -23.08 1.85
CA GLU A 59 -9.86 -23.37 0.48
C GLU A 59 -8.94 -22.79 -0.60
N THR A 60 -8.21 -21.72 -0.27
CA THR A 60 -7.31 -21.00 -1.20
C THR A 60 -5.83 -21.26 -0.92
N LYS A 61 -5.53 -22.14 0.05
CA LYS A 61 -4.16 -22.58 0.34
C LYS A 61 -3.55 -23.23 -0.91
N GLY A 62 -2.33 -22.82 -1.26
CA GLY A 62 -1.63 -23.30 -2.46
C GLY A 62 -2.17 -22.77 -3.79
N LYS A 63 -3.23 -21.95 -3.81
CA LYS A 63 -3.77 -21.34 -5.03
C LYS A 63 -3.21 -19.93 -5.22
N ASP A 64 -3.06 -19.48 -6.46
CA ASP A 64 -2.83 -18.07 -6.74
C ASP A 64 -4.14 -17.29 -6.57
N ILE A 65 -4.14 -16.31 -5.66
CA ILE A 65 -5.28 -15.44 -5.38
C ILE A 65 -5.00 -13.99 -5.79
N THR A 66 -3.98 -13.74 -6.60
CA THR A 66 -3.62 -12.39 -7.05
C THR A 66 -4.80 -11.70 -7.72
N SER A 67 -5.58 -12.43 -8.54
CA SER A 67 -6.76 -11.93 -9.23
C SER A 67 -7.90 -11.49 -8.31
N HIS A 68 -7.90 -11.93 -7.05
CA HIS A 68 -8.88 -11.48 -6.06
C HIS A 68 -8.62 -10.04 -5.63
N PHE A 69 -7.34 -9.61 -5.65
CA PHE A 69 -6.90 -8.28 -5.20
C PHE A 69 -6.61 -7.35 -6.37
N PHE A 70 -5.97 -7.85 -7.42
CA PHE A 70 -5.48 -7.06 -8.53
C PHE A 70 -5.96 -7.58 -9.88
N MET A 71 -5.96 -6.70 -10.86
CA MET A 71 -6.19 -7.01 -12.26
C MET A 71 -5.09 -6.37 -13.10
N GLU A 72 -4.62 -7.12 -14.10
CA GLU A 72 -3.65 -6.60 -15.05
C GLU A 72 -4.34 -5.74 -16.12
N SER A 73 -3.65 -4.73 -16.62
CA SER A 73 -4.19 -3.86 -17.65
C SER A 73 -4.24 -4.57 -18.99
N ASN A 74 -5.35 -4.44 -19.71
CA ASN A 74 -5.46 -4.91 -21.10
C ASN A 74 -4.69 -4.03 -22.10
N ASN A 75 -4.15 -2.89 -21.64
CA ASN A 75 -3.40 -1.98 -22.51
C ASN A 75 -2.04 -2.58 -22.84
N THR A 76 -1.59 -2.35 -24.08
CA THR A 76 -0.25 -2.74 -24.52
C THR A 76 0.81 -2.07 -23.64
N PHE A 77 1.67 -2.87 -23.02
CA PHE A 77 2.80 -2.37 -22.28
C PHE A 77 3.91 -1.93 -23.23
N SER A 78 4.39 -0.70 -23.09
CA SER A 78 5.52 -0.17 -23.87
C SER A 78 6.50 0.57 -22.98
N PHE A 79 7.72 0.05 -22.91
CA PHE A 79 8.84 0.66 -22.20
C PHE A 79 10.15 0.04 -22.68
N SER A 80 11.11 0.88 -23.06
CA SER A 80 12.42 0.48 -23.58
C SER A 80 13.60 0.76 -22.64
N GLY A 81 13.35 1.37 -21.48
CA GLY A 81 14.39 1.76 -20.52
C GLY A 81 14.75 0.67 -19.52
N LYS A 82 15.34 1.08 -18.40
CA LYS A 82 15.58 0.23 -17.22
C LYS A 82 14.89 0.81 -16.00
N SER A 83 14.27 -0.05 -15.20
CA SER A 83 13.75 0.33 -13.88
C SER A 83 14.77 -0.02 -12.80
N ASN A 84 15.07 0.93 -11.92
CA ASN A 84 15.93 0.69 -10.75
C ASN A 84 15.12 0.38 -9.49
N PHE A 85 13.83 0.05 -9.62
CA PHE A 85 13.01 -0.31 -8.48
C PHE A 85 13.56 -1.56 -7.80
N HIS A 86 13.56 -1.54 -6.47
CA HIS A 86 13.90 -2.68 -5.63
C HIS A 86 12.93 -2.76 -4.45
N TYR A 87 12.62 -3.94 -3.93
CA TYR A 87 11.66 -4.08 -2.83
C TYR A 87 12.09 -3.32 -1.55
N ASN A 88 13.39 -3.05 -1.38
CA ASN A 88 13.92 -2.22 -0.29
C ASN A 88 13.65 -0.71 -0.44
N CYS A 89 13.06 -0.26 -1.55
CA CYS A 89 12.60 1.13 -1.69
C CYS A 89 11.63 1.56 -0.58
N GLN A 90 11.08 0.63 0.20
CA GLN A 90 10.30 0.95 1.42
C GLN A 90 11.09 1.77 2.46
N PHE A 91 12.43 1.72 2.41
CA PHE A 91 13.35 2.50 3.24
C PHE A 91 14.00 3.66 2.49
N ALA A 92 13.62 3.91 1.23
CA ALA A 92 14.07 5.05 0.47
C ALA A 92 13.19 6.27 0.75
N GLU A 93 13.70 7.43 0.35
CA GLU A 93 12.95 8.68 0.32
C GLU A 93 11.99 8.68 -0.88
N TYR A 94 10.68 8.67 -0.61
CA TYR A 94 9.67 8.43 -1.64
C TYR A 94 9.61 9.53 -2.68
N LYS A 95 9.93 10.78 -2.32
CA LYS A 95 9.94 11.88 -3.28
C LYS A 95 11.00 11.76 -4.37
N ASN A 96 12.01 10.91 -4.17
CA ASN A 96 13.12 10.70 -5.10
C ASN A 96 12.96 9.44 -5.97
N LEU A 97 11.83 8.72 -5.86
CA LEU A 97 11.59 7.56 -6.71
C LEU A 97 11.36 7.98 -8.17
N ASP A 98 11.84 7.17 -9.11
CA ASP A 98 11.63 7.40 -10.54
C ASP A 98 10.22 6.95 -10.96
N PHE A 99 9.24 7.77 -10.61
CA PHE A 99 7.84 7.51 -10.94
C PHE A 99 7.58 7.44 -12.45
N SER A 100 8.37 8.15 -13.27
CA SER A 100 8.22 8.17 -14.73
C SER A 100 8.33 6.76 -15.35
N ILE A 101 9.15 5.92 -14.71
CA ILE A 101 9.37 4.52 -15.11
C ILE A 101 8.49 3.58 -14.27
N ILE A 102 8.55 3.70 -12.95
CA ILE A 102 7.94 2.73 -12.03
C ILE A 102 6.42 2.69 -12.23
N THR A 103 5.77 3.84 -12.44
CA THR A 103 4.33 3.92 -12.59
C THR A 103 3.82 3.16 -13.83
N LYS A 104 4.65 2.94 -14.86
CA LYS A 104 4.27 2.10 -16.02
C LYS A 104 4.02 0.65 -15.61
N PHE A 105 4.91 0.09 -14.79
CA PHE A 105 4.77 -1.27 -14.26
C PHE A 105 3.64 -1.35 -13.24
N VAL A 106 3.51 -0.34 -12.37
CA VAL A 106 2.43 -0.28 -11.36
C VAL A 106 1.05 -0.29 -12.04
N LYS A 107 0.84 0.60 -13.03
CA LYS A 107 -0.41 0.68 -13.80
C LYS A 107 -0.70 -0.56 -14.65
N HIS A 108 0.33 -1.31 -15.02
CA HIS A 108 0.13 -2.55 -15.76
C HIS A 108 -0.31 -3.70 -14.85
N TYR A 109 0.32 -3.87 -13.67
CA TYR A 109 0.12 -5.07 -12.84
C TYR A 109 -0.79 -4.90 -11.63
N PHE A 110 -1.03 -3.68 -11.16
CA PHE A 110 -1.62 -3.41 -9.85
C PHE A 110 -2.85 -2.50 -9.95
N ASN A 111 -3.77 -2.81 -10.86
CA ASN A 111 -5.10 -2.19 -10.85
C ASN A 111 -5.99 -2.94 -9.85
N PRO A 112 -6.95 -2.27 -9.19
CA PRO A 112 -7.87 -2.95 -8.29
C PRO A 112 -8.71 -3.98 -9.06
N SER A 113 -8.91 -5.17 -8.47
CA SER A 113 -9.85 -6.17 -9.00
C SER A 113 -11.30 -5.65 -8.96
N LYS A 114 -12.24 -6.37 -9.59
CA LYS A 114 -13.67 -6.04 -9.50
C LYS A 114 -14.16 -6.02 -8.04
N THR A 115 -13.71 -6.99 -7.24
CA THR A 115 -14.05 -7.08 -5.81
C THR A 115 -13.54 -5.86 -5.05
N VAL A 116 -12.27 -5.49 -5.25
CA VAL A 116 -11.68 -4.33 -4.58
C VAL A 116 -12.34 -3.03 -5.02
N ASN A 117 -12.66 -2.88 -6.30
CA ASN A 117 -13.43 -1.72 -6.79
C ASN A 117 -14.83 -1.63 -6.16
N GLY A 118 -15.51 -2.76 -5.95
CA GLY A 118 -16.78 -2.78 -5.22
C GLY A 118 -16.65 -2.18 -3.82
N ILE A 119 -15.61 -2.56 -3.09
CA ILE A 119 -15.33 -2.03 -1.74
C ILE A 119 -14.94 -0.55 -1.81
N ILE A 120 -14.11 -0.13 -2.76
CA ILE A 120 -13.75 1.28 -2.95
C ILE A 120 -15.02 2.12 -3.13
N ASN A 121 -15.92 1.69 -4.01
CA ASN A 121 -17.17 2.43 -4.29
C ASN A 121 -18.07 2.53 -3.05
N GLU A 122 -18.20 1.44 -2.27
CA GLU A 122 -18.96 1.45 -1.02
C GLU A 122 -18.39 2.46 -0.02
N LEU A 123 -17.07 2.46 0.16
CA LEU A 123 -16.39 3.35 1.10
C LEU A 123 -16.40 4.81 0.62
N GLU A 124 -16.28 5.05 -0.69
CA GLU A 124 -16.41 6.39 -1.27
C GLU A 124 -17.83 6.96 -1.04
N GLN A 125 -18.87 6.13 -1.18
CA GLN A 125 -20.24 6.53 -0.85
C GLN A 125 -20.44 6.77 0.65
N LYS A 126 -19.88 5.90 1.50
CA LYS A 126 -19.98 6.01 2.95
C LYS A 126 -19.34 7.27 3.51
N TYR A 127 -18.15 7.60 3.03
CA TYR A 127 -17.31 8.66 3.61
C TYR A 127 -17.35 9.98 2.83
N ASN A 128 -17.83 9.97 1.57
CA ASN A 128 -17.99 11.17 0.72
C ASN A 128 -16.75 12.09 0.71
N ILE A 129 -15.58 11.51 0.45
CA ILE A 129 -14.29 12.22 0.54
C ILE A 129 -14.04 13.06 -0.71
N ASN A 130 -13.81 14.37 -0.52
CA ASN A 130 -13.22 15.21 -1.57
C ASN A 130 -11.68 15.08 -1.54
N TYR A 131 -11.12 14.18 -2.34
CA TYR A 131 -9.69 13.88 -2.33
C TYR A 131 -8.79 15.10 -2.57
N GLU A 132 -9.18 16.04 -3.43
CA GLU A 132 -8.39 17.24 -3.74
C GLU A 132 -8.31 18.24 -2.58
N GLN A 133 -9.21 18.13 -1.61
CA GLN A 133 -9.27 18.94 -0.39
C GLN A 133 -9.16 18.08 0.86
N THR A 134 -8.38 16.99 0.80
CA THR A 134 -8.16 16.07 1.92
C THR A 134 -6.69 15.81 2.20
N ILE A 135 -6.33 15.84 3.48
CA ILE A 135 -5.04 15.40 4.03
C ILE A 135 -5.21 13.95 4.52
N CYS A 136 -4.45 13.03 3.96
CA CYS A 136 -4.33 11.66 4.46
C CYS A 136 -3.23 11.60 5.52
N ILE A 137 -3.51 10.94 6.65
CA ILE A 137 -2.50 10.52 7.62
C ILE A 137 -2.56 9.01 7.86
N TYR A 138 -1.45 8.34 7.58
CA TYR A 138 -1.26 6.92 7.84
C TYR A 138 -0.25 6.71 8.98
N TYR A 139 -0.74 6.28 10.14
CA TYR A 139 0.09 5.98 11.31
C TYR A 139 0.00 4.50 11.65
N ARG A 140 1.14 3.79 11.63
CA ARG A 140 1.23 2.38 12.01
C ARG A 140 2.16 2.24 13.21
N GLY A 141 1.62 1.87 14.37
CA GLY A 141 2.39 1.82 15.62
C GLY A 141 2.74 0.42 16.13
N THR A 142 2.06 -0.63 15.65
CA THR A 142 2.06 -1.93 16.33
C THR A 142 3.34 -2.76 16.12
N ASP A 143 3.28 -3.78 15.25
CA ASP A 143 4.31 -4.78 14.96
C ASP A 143 5.60 -4.21 14.37
N LYS A 144 5.53 -3.00 13.82
CA LYS A 144 6.59 -2.42 13.01
C LYS A 144 7.69 -1.73 13.83
N SER A 145 7.46 -1.48 15.11
CA SER A 145 8.47 -0.91 16.03
C SER A 145 9.68 -1.85 16.21
N ALA A 146 9.50 -3.15 15.94
CA ALA A 146 10.56 -4.14 15.90
C ALA A 146 11.36 -4.14 14.57
N GLU A 147 10.83 -3.56 13.49
CA GLU A 147 11.46 -3.57 12.15
C GLU A 147 12.21 -2.27 11.83
N THR A 148 11.73 -1.14 12.33
CA THR A 148 12.30 0.19 12.06
C THR A 148 12.01 1.16 13.21
N LYS A 149 12.80 2.23 13.31
CA LYS A 149 12.50 3.34 14.22
C LYS A 149 11.24 4.06 13.73
N ILE A 150 10.17 3.98 14.50
CA ILE A 150 8.90 4.68 14.22
C ILE A 150 8.90 5.98 15.04
N ALA A 151 8.54 7.09 14.41
CA ALA A 151 8.34 8.35 15.12
C ALA A 151 7.13 8.28 16.05
N SER A 152 7.12 9.11 17.08
CA SER A 152 6.06 9.08 18.08
C SER A 152 4.72 9.53 17.49
N GLN A 153 3.63 9.17 18.18
CA GLN A 153 2.29 9.70 17.88
C GLN A 153 2.30 11.23 17.89
N ALA A 154 2.98 11.83 18.88
CA ALA A 154 3.13 13.27 19.00
C ALA A 154 3.84 13.87 17.77
N ASP A 155 4.89 13.24 17.26
CA ASP A 155 5.59 13.73 16.05
C ASP A 155 4.66 13.75 14.82
N PHE A 156 3.85 12.71 14.65
CA PHE A 156 2.86 12.64 13.57
C PHE A 156 1.76 13.69 13.72
N LEU A 157 1.24 13.88 14.93
CA LEU A 157 0.23 14.91 15.22
C LEU A 157 0.79 16.32 15.02
N ASN A 158 2.02 16.59 15.45
CA ASN A 158 2.71 17.86 15.20
C ASN A 158 2.87 18.13 13.70
N LYS A 159 3.27 17.12 12.93
CA LYS A 159 3.36 17.25 11.47
C LYS A 159 1.99 17.49 10.84
N LEU A 160 0.95 16.80 11.32
CA LEU A 160 -0.41 17.03 10.85
C LEU A 160 -0.85 18.48 11.13
N SER A 161 -0.61 19.01 12.33
CA SER A 161 -0.94 20.40 12.67
C SER A 161 -0.26 21.39 11.74
N GLU A 162 1.04 21.22 11.46
CA GLU A 162 1.79 22.06 10.50
C GLU A 162 1.15 22.07 9.09
N ILE A 163 0.67 20.92 8.63
CA ILE A 163 0.01 20.82 7.31
C ILE A 163 -1.41 21.38 7.34
N VAL A 164 -2.15 21.18 8.43
CA VAL A 164 -3.49 21.74 8.60
C VAL A 164 -3.45 23.26 8.64
N GLU A 165 -2.44 23.87 9.25
CA GLU A 165 -2.23 25.33 9.22
C GLU A 165 -2.04 25.87 7.80
N LYS A 166 -1.37 25.10 6.91
CA LYS A 166 -1.19 25.46 5.50
C LYS A 166 -2.47 25.26 4.68
N TYR A 167 -3.31 24.31 5.07
CA TYR A 167 -4.56 23.95 4.37
C TYR A 167 -5.75 23.93 5.35
N PRO A 168 -6.14 25.08 5.92
CA PRO A 168 -7.12 25.13 7.02
C PRO A 168 -8.51 24.63 6.61
N MET A 169 -8.84 24.67 5.32
CA MET A 169 -10.13 24.20 4.78
C MET A 169 -10.15 22.71 4.43
N PHE A 170 -9.02 21.99 4.49
CA PHE A 170 -8.96 20.60 4.03
C PHE A 170 -9.42 19.63 5.11
N ASN A 171 -10.22 18.63 4.74
CA ASN A 171 -10.59 17.54 5.64
C ASN A 171 -9.41 16.60 5.89
N ILE A 172 -9.52 15.77 6.92
CA ILE A 172 -8.50 14.79 7.29
C ILE A 172 -9.10 13.40 7.16
N VAL A 173 -8.35 12.48 6.54
CA VAL A 173 -8.65 11.05 6.60
C VAL A 173 -7.50 10.33 7.28
N CYS A 174 -7.83 9.48 8.25
CA CYS A 174 -6.87 8.73 9.02
C CYS A 174 -7.05 7.23 8.83
N LEU A 175 -5.93 6.56 8.59
CA LEU A 175 -5.84 5.12 8.72
C LEU A 175 -4.77 4.78 9.75
N THR A 176 -5.16 4.02 10.77
CA THR A 176 -4.26 3.57 11.82
C THR A 176 -4.67 2.22 12.39
N ASP A 177 -3.71 1.48 12.92
CA ASP A 177 -3.92 0.27 13.71
C ASP A 177 -3.79 0.53 15.23
N GLU A 178 -3.66 1.80 15.65
CA GLU A 178 -3.46 2.22 17.03
C GLU A 178 -4.67 3.00 17.57
N ILE A 179 -5.42 2.39 18.49
CA ILE A 179 -6.61 2.98 19.12
C ILE A 179 -6.26 4.30 19.84
N SER A 180 -5.08 4.36 20.46
CA SER A 180 -4.61 5.57 21.16
C SER A 180 -4.37 6.74 20.20
N PHE A 181 -3.90 6.46 18.98
CA PHE A 181 -3.72 7.47 17.93
C PHE A 181 -5.07 7.94 17.37
N GLU A 182 -5.98 6.99 17.08
CA GLU A 182 -7.37 7.29 16.68
C GLU A 182 -8.06 8.22 17.69
N THR A 183 -7.90 7.93 18.99
CA THR A 183 -8.50 8.72 20.07
C THR A 183 -7.93 10.14 20.10
N GLN A 184 -6.60 10.29 20.03
CA GLN A 184 -5.96 11.60 20.05
C GLN A 184 -6.34 12.45 18.84
N ILE A 185 -6.26 11.90 17.61
CA ILE A 185 -6.58 12.67 16.42
C ILE A 185 -8.05 13.09 16.37
N THR A 186 -8.96 12.23 16.82
CA THR A 186 -10.40 12.54 16.91
C THR A 186 -10.66 13.64 17.95
N ASN A 187 -9.97 13.62 19.08
CA ASN A 187 -10.11 14.66 20.11
C ASN A 187 -9.56 16.01 19.66
N ILE A 188 -8.55 16.05 18.79
CA ILE A 188 -7.94 17.29 18.30
C ILE A 188 -8.75 17.90 17.15
N TYR A 189 -9.21 17.06 16.21
CA TYR A 189 -9.78 17.52 14.94
C TYR A 189 -11.30 17.30 14.79
N HIS A 190 -11.93 16.59 15.74
CA HIS A 190 -13.39 16.41 15.80
C HIS A 190 -14.00 15.99 14.44
N GLU A 191 -15.02 16.72 13.96
CA GLU A 191 -15.70 16.43 12.69
C GLU A 191 -14.82 16.57 11.44
N LYS A 192 -13.66 17.22 11.55
CA LYS A 192 -12.72 17.39 10.43
C LYS A 192 -11.98 16.11 10.08
N VAL A 193 -11.94 15.12 10.99
CA VAL A 193 -11.24 13.84 10.77
C VAL A 193 -12.21 12.68 10.55
N THR A 194 -11.99 11.97 9.46
CA THR A 194 -12.65 10.69 9.15
C THR A 194 -11.69 9.53 9.41
N ILE A 195 -12.10 8.57 10.24
CA ILE A 195 -11.32 7.36 10.51
C ILE A 195 -11.85 6.20 9.66
N PHE A 196 -10.94 5.55 8.91
CA PHE A 196 -11.24 4.28 8.23
C PHE A 196 -11.16 3.12 9.22
N LYS A 197 -12.34 2.63 9.64
CA LYS A 197 -12.47 1.61 10.68
C LYS A 197 -12.49 0.19 10.12
N GLU A 198 -12.68 0.02 8.82
CA GLU A 198 -12.85 -1.29 8.19
C GLU A 198 -11.59 -2.15 8.31
N VAL A 199 -10.42 -1.52 8.24
CA VAL A 199 -9.14 -2.22 8.40
C VAL A 199 -8.97 -2.72 9.82
N SER A 200 -9.29 -1.91 10.84
CA SER A 200 -9.19 -2.32 12.25
C SER A 200 -10.27 -3.33 12.60
N GLN A 201 -11.53 -3.08 12.24
CA GLN A 201 -12.67 -3.97 12.48
C GLN A 201 -12.51 -5.35 11.83
N SER A 202 -11.94 -5.42 10.62
CA SER A 202 -11.67 -6.70 9.95
C SER A 202 -10.57 -7.54 10.62
N MET A 203 -9.79 -6.97 11.55
CA MET A 203 -8.86 -7.72 12.40
C MET A 203 -9.53 -8.34 13.63
N TYR A 204 -10.69 -7.81 14.06
CA TYR A 204 -11.40 -8.27 15.26
C TYR A 204 -12.51 -9.29 14.96
N SER A 205 -12.78 -9.59 13.69
CA SER A 205 -13.85 -10.50 13.28
C SER A 205 -13.48 -11.99 13.36
N SER A 206 -12.29 -12.36 13.82
CA SER A 206 -11.93 -13.77 14.02
C SER A 206 -12.43 -14.26 15.39
N GLU A 207 -13.21 -15.34 15.41
CA GLU A 207 -13.73 -16.03 16.61
C GLU A 207 -12.64 -16.38 17.65
N LYS A 208 -11.36 -16.32 17.27
CA LYS A 208 -10.21 -16.35 18.17
C LYS A 208 -9.85 -14.91 18.56
N ARG A 209 -10.35 -14.47 19.72
CA ARG A 209 -10.09 -13.16 20.35
C ARG A 209 -8.62 -12.83 20.67
N ASP A 210 -7.68 -13.71 20.35
CA ASP A 210 -6.30 -13.64 20.87
C ASP A 210 -5.18 -13.43 19.84
N LEU A 211 -5.45 -13.21 18.56
CA LEU A 211 -4.41 -12.79 17.62
C LEU A 211 -4.94 -11.75 16.65
N LYS A 212 -4.21 -10.63 16.49
CA LYS A 212 -4.38 -9.64 15.40
C LYS A 212 -4.25 -10.38 14.06
N ALA A 213 -5.32 -11.03 13.62
CA ALA A 213 -5.27 -11.98 12.52
C ALA A 213 -5.45 -11.23 11.21
N ARG A 214 -4.36 -11.10 10.45
CA ARG A 214 -4.44 -10.79 9.02
C ARG A 214 -5.33 -11.88 8.38
N SER A 215 -6.36 -11.45 7.66
CA SER A 215 -7.38 -12.31 7.05
C SER A 215 -7.64 -11.88 5.61
N TYR A 216 -8.28 -12.72 4.81
CA TYR A 216 -8.66 -12.39 3.43
C TYR A 216 -9.41 -11.05 3.35
N THR A 217 -10.43 -10.87 4.20
CA THR A 217 -11.23 -9.65 4.31
C THR A 217 -10.39 -8.44 4.71
N HIS A 218 -9.48 -8.60 5.67
CA HIS A 218 -8.56 -7.54 6.06
C HIS A 218 -7.66 -7.11 4.89
N GLY A 219 -7.19 -8.06 4.07
CA GLY A 219 -6.43 -7.75 2.87
C GLY A 219 -7.20 -6.91 1.86
N LEU A 220 -8.47 -7.24 1.63
CA LEU A 220 -9.35 -6.49 0.72
C LEU A 220 -9.57 -5.06 1.19
N TYR A 221 -9.94 -4.86 2.46
CA TYR A 221 -10.16 -3.51 3.02
C TYR A 221 -8.87 -2.68 3.06
N MET A 222 -7.76 -3.30 3.49
CA MET A 222 -6.47 -2.62 3.52
C MET A 222 -6.07 -2.13 2.13
N LEU A 223 -6.26 -2.95 1.09
CA LEU A 223 -5.96 -2.57 -0.28
C LEU A 223 -6.89 -1.47 -0.80
N ALA A 224 -8.21 -1.61 -0.58
CA ALA A 224 -9.20 -0.60 -0.96
C ALA A 224 -8.90 0.76 -0.32
N CYS A 225 -8.62 0.77 0.99
CA CYS A 225 -8.25 1.99 1.71
C CYS A 225 -7.01 2.64 1.11
N VAL A 226 -5.95 1.89 0.79
CA VAL A 226 -4.74 2.47 0.16
C VAL A 226 -5.04 3.07 -1.21
N PHE A 227 -5.89 2.44 -2.03
CA PHE A 227 -6.34 3.01 -3.31
C PHE A 227 -7.13 4.31 -3.17
N MET A 228 -7.87 4.48 -2.08
CA MET A 228 -8.56 5.73 -1.76
C MET A 228 -7.57 6.79 -1.24
N LEU A 229 -6.75 6.42 -0.24
CA LEU A 229 -5.84 7.34 0.45
C LEU A 229 -4.79 7.94 -0.49
N GLN A 230 -4.28 7.17 -1.46
CA GLN A 230 -3.28 7.66 -2.42
C GLN A 230 -3.79 8.85 -3.27
N LYS A 231 -5.11 9.00 -3.41
CA LYS A 231 -5.76 10.10 -4.16
C LYS A 231 -5.75 11.43 -3.40
N CYS A 232 -5.61 11.42 -2.08
CA CYS A 232 -5.73 12.62 -1.24
C CYS A 232 -4.69 13.69 -1.61
N HIS A 233 -5.00 14.98 -1.51
CA HIS A 233 -4.07 16.04 -1.87
C HIS A 233 -2.70 15.93 -1.17
N THR A 234 -2.69 15.68 0.14
CA THR A 234 -1.48 15.54 0.95
C THR A 234 -1.46 14.19 1.65
N ILE A 235 -0.29 13.56 1.76
CA ILE A 235 -0.10 12.29 2.49
C ILE A 235 0.96 12.48 3.56
N ILE A 236 0.63 12.17 4.81
CA ILE A 236 1.56 12.07 5.94
C ILE A 236 1.70 10.60 6.29
N CYS A 237 2.91 10.06 6.22
CA CYS A 237 3.13 8.62 6.45
C CYS A 237 4.52 8.34 7.04
N GLY A 238 4.71 7.15 7.62
CA GLY A 238 6.04 6.66 8.00
C GLY A 238 6.75 5.95 6.85
N SER A 239 7.88 5.31 7.12
CA SER A 239 8.55 4.39 6.18
C SER A 239 8.03 2.96 6.29
N GLY A 240 7.66 2.33 5.17
CA GLY A 240 7.30 0.91 5.10
C GLY A 240 6.50 0.56 3.86
N ASN A 241 6.17 -0.73 3.69
CA ASN A 241 5.46 -1.20 2.51
C ASN A 241 4.12 -0.46 2.23
N VAL A 242 3.25 -0.24 3.23
CA VAL A 242 1.99 0.49 2.99
C VAL A 242 2.27 1.92 2.49
N SER A 243 3.17 2.64 3.16
CA SER A 243 3.54 4.00 2.78
C SER A 243 4.20 4.10 1.41
N LEU A 244 5.07 3.14 1.08
CA LEU A 244 5.64 3.01 -0.26
C LEU A 244 4.54 2.85 -1.29
N TRP A 245 3.56 1.98 -1.03
CA TRP A 245 2.48 1.72 -1.98
C TRP A 245 1.48 2.88 -2.11
N LEU A 246 1.31 3.72 -1.09
CA LEU A 246 0.65 5.02 -1.24
C LEU A 246 1.35 5.89 -2.30
N ALA A 247 2.69 5.99 -2.23
CA ALA A 247 3.46 6.76 -3.20
C ALA A 247 3.45 6.13 -4.61
N LEU A 248 3.65 4.81 -4.70
CA LEU A 248 3.72 4.10 -5.98
C LEU A 248 2.41 4.15 -6.77
N LEU A 249 1.27 3.93 -6.09
CA LEU A 249 -0.05 3.98 -6.72
C LEU A 249 -0.43 5.40 -7.14
N ARG A 250 -0.03 6.40 -6.34
CA ARG A 250 -0.17 7.81 -6.68
C ARG A 250 0.64 8.20 -7.92
N GLY A 251 1.84 7.64 -8.05
CA GLY A 251 2.72 7.85 -9.20
C GLY A 251 3.46 9.18 -9.18
N HIS A 252 3.57 9.83 -8.02
CA HIS A 252 4.46 10.97 -7.81
C HIS A 252 4.73 11.20 -6.32
N GLY A 253 5.79 11.98 -6.02
CA GLY A 253 6.18 12.34 -4.66
C GLY A 253 5.56 13.62 -4.11
N ASN A 254 4.86 14.41 -4.95
CA ASN A 254 4.34 15.72 -4.54
C ASN A 254 3.39 15.60 -3.34
N ASN A 255 3.57 16.48 -2.35
CA ASN A 255 2.80 16.54 -1.10
C ASN A 255 2.80 15.23 -0.29
N ILE A 256 3.86 14.42 -0.42
CA ILE A 256 4.13 13.33 0.52
C ILE A 256 5.10 13.84 1.58
N HIS A 257 4.67 13.79 2.84
CA HIS A 257 5.48 14.06 4.01
C HIS A 257 5.80 12.72 4.67
N GLN A 258 7.00 12.21 4.42
CA GLN A 258 7.42 10.90 4.90
C GLN A 258 8.25 11.08 6.18
N ASN A 259 7.92 10.37 7.24
CA ASN A 259 8.84 10.17 8.35
C ASN A 259 9.79 9.01 8.01
N LEU A 260 11.03 9.34 7.66
CA LEU A 260 12.11 8.41 7.36
C LEU A 260 13.21 8.56 8.40
N HIS A 261 13.50 7.48 9.13
CA HIS A 261 14.51 7.46 10.20
C HIS A 261 14.35 8.60 11.23
N LEU A 262 13.10 8.83 11.69
CA LEU A 262 12.73 9.88 12.65
C LEU A 262 12.90 11.31 12.11
N LYS A 263 12.97 11.48 10.79
CA LYS A 263 13.05 12.80 10.13
C LYS A 263 11.95 12.92 9.08
N TRP A 264 11.31 14.09 9.03
CA TRP A 264 10.35 14.43 7.99
C TRP A 264 11.07 14.85 6.71
N VAL A 265 10.76 14.17 5.60
CA VAL A 265 11.28 14.45 4.26
C VAL A 265 10.16 14.68 3.26
#